data_AF-A0A9X2JF34-F1
#
_entry.id   AF-A0A9X2JF34-F1
#
_cell.length_a   1.000
_cell.length_b   1.000
_cell.length_c   1.000
_cell.angle_alpha   90.00
_cell.angle_beta   90.00
_cell.angle_gamma   90.00
#
_symmetry.space_group_name_H-M   'P 1'
#
loop_
_entity.id
_entity.type
_entity.pdbx_description
1 polymer ?
#
loop_
_entity_poly.entity_id
_entity_poly.type
_entity_poly.pdbx_seq_one_letter_code
_entity_poly.pdbx_strand_id
1 'polypeptide(L)'
;MLAPIAKLAEQHGAAVLMVAHRRKGAAQSADDTALGSRAFTGLARSVWHISRDPDDDQRRLLLPGKSNLAAVTTGLAFSIMGEPASVHWDDEPVRMSADDALARETGNATGELSALDEAVAWLAEYLATGPHPGKAVRKAAEADGIANRTLDRARGKLQVKAEPDGFGGPWVWRLPDDHSTECANVAPESTEYAKEDALAHTGDTVAHSDGSALHACSHCGSTDLREVPIHDGRSIRRDCSRCSKMVDFPVWRPA
;
A
#
# COMPACT_ATOMS: atom_id res chain seq x y z
N MET A 1 -5.46 -18.03 20.36
CA MET A 1 -6.09 -19.17 19.64
C MET A 1 -5.46 -19.49 18.28
N LEU A 2 -4.90 -18.53 17.51
CA LEU A 2 -4.33 -18.84 16.19
C LEU A 2 -2.85 -19.28 16.16
N ALA A 3 -2.13 -19.18 17.28
CA ALA A 3 -0.71 -19.53 17.34
C ALA A 3 -0.37 -20.97 16.87
N PRO A 4 -1.17 -22.01 17.20
CA PRO A 4 -0.91 -23.37 16.68
C PRO A 4 -1.03 -23.47 15.15
N ILE A 5 -1.98 -22.75 14.54
CA ILE A 5 -2.16 -22.71 13.09
C ILE A 5 -0.98 -22.01 12.42
N ALA A 6 -0.52 -20.89 12.98
CA ALA A 6 0.66 -20.19 12.48
C ALA A 6 1.91 -21.10 12.51
N LYS A 7 2.10 -21.85 13.60
CA LYS A 7 3.22 -22.80 13.74
C LYS A 7 3.14 -23.94 12.72
N LEU A 8 1.95 -24.49 12.48
CA LEU A 8 1.74 -25.53 11.47
C LEU A 8 2.04 -25.00 10.06
N ALA A 9 1.57 -23.80 9.74
CA ALA A 9 1.82 -23.15 8.46
C ALA A 9 3.31 -22.94 8.21
N GLU A 10 4.06 -22.49 9.23
CA GLU A 10 5.51 -22.33 9.17
C GLU A 10 6.23 -23.67 8.92
N GLN A 11 5.84 -24.74 9.62
CA GLN A 11 6.42 -26.07 9.45
C GLN A 11 6.25 -26.63 8.03
N HIS A 12 5.14 -26.30 7.38
CA HIS A 12 4.81 -26.82 6.05
C HIS A 12 5.06 -25.81 4.92
N GLY A 13 5.55 -24.61 5.22
CA GLY A 13 5.72 -23.54 4.23
C GLY A 13 4.40 -23.11 3.57
N ALA A 14 3.29 -23.21 4.29
CA ALA A 14 1.96 -22.91 3.78
C ALA A 14 1.55 -21.46 4.09
N ALA A 15 0.83 -20.84 3.16
CA ALA A 15 0.13 -19.58 3.41
C ALA A 15 -1.25 -19.86 4.02
N VAL A 16 -1.63 -19.07 5.03
CA VAL A 16 -2.97 -19.12 5.62
C VAL A 16 -3.71 -17.84 5.25
N LEU A 17 -4.78 -18.00 4.47
CA LEU A 17 -5.71 -16.92 4.16
C LEU A 17 -6.89 -16.98 5.14
N MET A 18 -7.19 -15.85 5.77
CA MET A 18 -8.35 -15.70 6.64
C MET A 18 -9.28 -14.66 6.04
N VAL A 19 -10.52 -15.06 5.79
CA VAL A 19 -11.61 -14.16 5.39
C VAL A 19 -12.44 -13.87 6.63
N ALA A 20 -12.58 -12.59 6.96
CA ALA A 20 -13.22 -12.14 8.17
C ALA A 20 -14.22 -11.02 7.87
N HIS A 21 -15.37 -11.08 8.54
CA HIS A 21 -16.28 -9.94 8.55
C HIS A 21 -15.79 -8.84 9.49
N ARG A 22 -16.12 -7.60 9.14
CA ARG A 22 -15.98 -6.45 10.02
C ARG A 22 -17.11 -6.44 11.05
N ARG A 23 -16.84 -6.01 12.28
CA ARG A 23 -17.90 -5.69 13.25
C ARG A 23 -18.71 -4.48 12.78
N LYS A 24 -19.98 -4.41 13.17
CA LYS A 24 -20.82 -3.23 12.98
C LYS A 24 -20.53 -2.21 14.08
N GLY A 25 -20.30 -0.94 13.72
CA GLY A 25 -20.12 0.17 14.67
C GLY A 25 -18.78 0.87 14.56
N ALA A 26 -18.66 2.02 15.25
CA ALA A 26 -17.48 2.87 15.18
C ALA A 26 -16.20 2.14 15.62
N ALA A 27 -15.12 2.39 14.91
CA ALA A 27 -13.78 1.94 15.23
C ALA A 27 -12.77 3.04 14.88
N GLN A 28 -11.65 3.10 15.61
CA GLN A 28 -10.62 4.11 15.39
C GLN A 28 -9.78 3.82 14.13
N SER A 29 -9.72 2.56 13.71
CA SER A 29 -9.10 2.12 12.46
C SER A 29 -9.86 0.94 11.84
N ALA A 30 -9.66 0.73 10.54
CA ALA A 30 -10.21 -0.40 9.82
C ALA A 30 -9.74 -1.75 10.39
N ASP A 31 -8.47 -1.86 10.79
CA ASP A 31 -7.91 -3.08 11.38
C ASP A 31 -8.61 -3.52 12.67
N ASP A 32 -9.16 -2.56 13.44
CA ASP A 32 -9.85 -2.84 14.71
C ASP A 32 -11.23 -3.48 14.48
N THR A 33 -11.75 -3.37 13.26
CA THR A 33 -13.05 -3.92 12.90
C THR A 33 -12.98 -5.41 12.56
N ALA A 34 -11.81 -5.95 12.21
CA ALA A 34 -11.64 -7.34 11.80
C ALA A 34 -12.03 -8.30 12.95
N LEU A 35 -13.18 -8.96 12.80
CA LEU A 35 -13.83 -9.76 13.86
C LEU A 35 -13.99 -9.02 15.20
N GLY A 36 -13.93 -7.68 15.19
CA GLY A 36 -13.92 -6.83 16.37
C GLY A 36 -12.74 -7.04 17.33
N SER A 37 -11.62 -7.62 16.87
CA SER A 37 -10.44 -7.86 17.71
C SER A 37 -9.13 -7.65 16.96
N ARG A 38 -8.31 -6.73 17.48
CA ARG A 38 -6.92 -6.48 17.05
C ARG A 38 -6.01 -7.70 17.11
N ALA A 39 -6.38 -8.73 17.88
CA ALA A 39 -5.56 -9.94 18.01
C ALA A 39 -5.40 -10.68 16.67
N PHE A 40 -6.38 -10.56 15.77
CA PHE A 40 -6.36 -11.20 14.46
C PHE A 40 -5.41 -10.50 13.49
N THR A 41 -5.54 -9.18 13.35
CA THR A 41 -4.66 -8.35 12.51
C THR A 41 -3.24 -8.22 13.09
N GLY A 42 -3.10 -8.32 14.42
CA GLY A 42 -1.82 -8.35 15.10
C GLY A 42 -0.94 -9.53 14.68
N LEU A 43 -1.52 -10.73 14.51
CA LEU A 43 -0.80 -11.94 14.10
C LEU A 43 -0.50 -11.96 12.58
N ALA A 44 -1.36 -11.38 11.77
CA ALA A 44 -1.22 -11.39 10.31
C ALA A 44 0.04 -10.62 9.84
N ARG A 45 0.70 -11.14 8.79
CA ARG A 45 1.83 -10.46 8.12
C ARG A 45 1.37 -9.44 7.08
N SER A 46 0.19 -9.66 6.51
CA SER A 46 -0.50 -8.74 5.61
C SER A 46 -1.98 -8.70 5.95
N VAL A 47 -2.58 -7.51 5.92
CA VAL A 47 -4.02 -7.28 6.14
C VAL A 47 -4.53 -6.41 5.01
N TRP A 48 -5.61 -6.85 4.37
CA TRP A 48 -6.30 -6.13 3.32
C TRP A 48 -7.77 -5.99 3.67
N HIS A 49 -8.33 -4.84 3.33
CA HIS A 49 -9.74 -4.50 3.55
C HIS A 49 -10.45 -4.42 2.20
N ILE A 50 -11.57 -5.11 2.09
CA ILE A 50 -12.48 -4.96 0.95
C ILE A 50 -13.58 -4.00 1.36
N SER A 51 -13.75 -2.92 0.61
CA SER A 51 -14.80 -1.92 0.82
C SER A 51 -15.54 -1.65 -0.49
N ARG A 52 -16.75 -1.09 -0.40
CA ARG A 52 -17.43 -0.58 -1.60
C ARG A 52 -16.72 0.70 -2.05
N ASP A 53 -16.72 0.94 -3.35
CA ASP A 53 -16.35 2.26 -3.83
C ASP A 53 -17.52 3.22 -3.56
N PRO A 54 -17.31 4.33 -2.82
CA PRO A 54 -18.37 5.33 -2.59
C PRO A 54 -18.81 6.05 -3.87
N ASP A 55 -17.98 6.04 -4.91
CA ASP A 55 -18.21 6.77 -6.15
C ASP A 55 -18.76 5.85 -7.27
N ASP A 56 -18.69 4.52 -7.10
CA ASP A 56 -19.21 3.51 -8.04
C ASP A 56 -19.71 2.21 -7.36
N ASP A 57 -21.03 1.98 -7.40
CA ASP A 57 -21.67 0.82 -6.76
C ASP A 57 -21.28 -0.56 -7.34
N GLN A 58 -20.77 -0.62 -8.56
CA GLN A 58 -20.31 -1.88 -9.19
C GLN A 58 -18.83 -2.18 -8.87
N ARG A 59 -18.11 -1.17 -8.36
CA ARG A 59 -16.68 -1.25 -8.07
C ARG A 59 -16.43 -1.58 -6.60
N ARG A 60 -15.34 -2.30 -6.34
CA ARG A 60 -14.86 -2.67 -5.01
C ARG A 60 -13.42 -2.24 -4.85
N LEU A 61 -13.09 -1.78 -3.65
CA LEU A 61 -11.75 -1.34 -3.29
C LEU A 61 -11.06 -2.42 -2.44
N LEU A 62 -9.83 -2.78 -2.81
CA LEU A 62 -8.93 -3.61 -2.04
C LEU A 62 -7.83 -2.72 -1.44
N LEU A 63 -7.98 -2.40 -0.16
CA LEU A 63 -7.19 -1.37 0.50
C LEU A 63 -6.23 -1.98 1.53
N PRO A 64 -4.94 -1.61 1.54
CA PRO A 64 -3.97 -2.16 2.48
C PRO A 64 -4.23 -1.61 3.88
N GLY A 65 -4.23 -2.50 4.88
CA GLY A 65 -4.24 -2.12 6.30
C GLY A 65 -2.85 -2.27 6.92
N LYS A 66 -2.27 -3.46 6.80
CA LYS A 66 -0.96 -3.80 7.35
C LYS A 66 -0.13 -4.56 6.33
N SER A 67 1.16 -4.24 6.25
CA SER A 67 2.15 -5.00 5.49
C SER A 67 3.47 -5.04 6.26
N ASN A 68 3.88 -6.23 6.68
CA ASN A 68 5.18 -6.46 7.30
C ASN A 68 6.22 -7.00 6.31
N LEU A 69 5.79 -7.37 5.09
CA LEU A 69 6.62 -8.08 4.10
C LEU A 69 7.14 -7.18 2.98
N ALA A 70 6.56 -5.99 2.82
CA ALA A 70 6.93 -5.01 1.81
C ALA A 70 6.50 -3.60 2.26
N ALA A 71 7.02 -2.58 1.58
CA ALA A 71 6.53 -1.21 1.73
C ALA A 71 5.02 -1.15 1.47
N VAL A 72 4.32 -0.31 2.23
CA VAL A 72 2.87 -0.15 2.08
C VAL A 72 2.59 0.40 0.69
N THR A 73 1.85 -0.36 -0.12
CA THR A 73 1.48 0.01 -1.49
C THR A 73 0.24 0.87 -1.50
N THR A 74 -0.11 1.40 -2.67
CA THR A 74 -1.46 1.90 -2.94
C THR A 74 -2.48 0.75 -2.92
N GLY A 75 -3.76 1.09 -2.77
CA GLY A 75 -4.85 0.14 -2.95
C GLY A 75 -5.07 -0.22 -4.41
N LEU A 76 -5.93 -1.22 -4.62
CA LEU A 76 -6.39 -1.68 -5.92
C LEU A 76 -7.90 -1.57 -5.98
N ALA A 77 -8.46 -1.57 -7.18
CA ALA A 77 -9.89 -1.69 -7.40
C ALA A 77 -10.21 -2.83 -8.36
N PHE A 78 -11.41 -3.37 -8.21
CA PHE A 78 -11.93 -4.40 -9.10
C PHE A 78 -13.44 -4.36 -9.20
N SER A 79 -13.96 -4.95 -10.26
CA SER A 79 -15.38 -5.25 -10.46
C SER A 79 -15.58 -6.74 -10.68
N ILE A 80 -16.78 -7.24 -10.40
CA ILE A 80 -17.17 -8.62 -10.71
C ILE A 80 -18.09 -8.58 -11.92
N MET A 81 -17.65 -9.16 -13.03
CA MET A 81 -18.34 -9.05 -14.33
C MET A 81 -18.30 -10.37 -15.11
N GLY A 82 -19.14 -10.45 -16.15
CA GLY A 82 -19.18 -11.56 -17.10
C GLY A 82 -20.01 -12.76 -16.63
N GLU A 83 -20.15 -13.74 -17.53
CA GLU A 83 -20.86 -14.99 -17.25
C GLU A 83 -20.03 -16.19 -17.79
N PRO A 84 -19.40 -17.00 -16.92
CA PRO A 84 -19.47 -16.94 -15.45
C PRO A 84 -18.74 -15.72 -14.87
N ALA A 85 -19.24 -15.24 -13.73
CA ALA A 85 -18.67 -14.09 -13.03
C ALA A 85 -17.17 -14.26 -12.74
N SER A 86 -16.40 -13.23 -13.04
CA SER A 86 -14.95 -13.17 -12.83
C SER A 86 -14.50 -11.81 -12.29
N VAL A 87 -13.33 -11.76 -11.65
CA VAL A 87 -12.75 -10.53 -11.10
C VAL A 87 -12.00 -9.80 -12.21
N HIS A 88 -12.37 -8.55 -12.46
CA HIS A 88 -11.69 -7.64 -13.36
C HIS A 88 -11.02 -6.54 -12.54
N TRP A 89 -9.69 -6.49 -12.58
CA TRP A 89 -8.90 -5.47 -11.90
C TRP A 89 -8.81 -4.20 -12.72
N ASP A 90 -8.82 -3.07 -12.03
CA ASP A 90 -8.50 -1.78 -12.64
C ASP A 90 -6.99 -1.60 -12.73
N ASP A 91 -6.55 -0.84 -13.73
CA ASP A 91 -5.13 -0.53 -13.94
C ASP A 91 -4.63 0.58 -13.00
N GLU A 92 -5.50 1.52 -12.61
CA GLU A 92 -5.10 2.68 -11.80
C GLU A 92 -5.08 2.36 -10.30
N PRO A 93 -3.99 2.70 -9.58
CA PRO A 93 -3.91 2.54 -8.14
C PRO A 93 -4.93 3.41 -7.38
N VAL A 94 -5.48 2.85 -6.30
CA VAL A 94 -6.38 3.55 -5.39
C VAL A 94 -5.59 4.23 -4.29
N ARG A 95 -5.73 5.55 -4.16
CA ARG A 95 -5.07 6.36 -3.13
C ARG A 95 -5.86 6.47 -1.81
N MET A 96 -7.12 6.03 -1.81
CA MET A 96 -7.97 6.02 -0.60
C MET A 96 -7.42 5.00 0.41
N SER A 97 -7.37 5.36 1.70
CA SER A 97 -6.99 4.43 2.76
C SER A 97 -8.19 3.61 3.25
N ALA A 98 -7.93 2.45 3.88
CA ALA A 98 -8.97 1.63 4.48
C ALA A 98 -9.77 2.36 5.58
N ASP A 99 -9.10 3.25 6.32
CA ASP A 99 -9.74 4.10 7.34
C ASP A 99 -10.69 5.12 6.68
N ASP A 100 -10.29 5.74 5.56
CA ASP A 100 -11.14 6.69 4.83
C ASP A 100 -12.41 6.01 4.27
N ALA A 101 -12.24 4.82 3.68
CA ALA A 101 -13.34 4.03 3.16
C ALA A 101 -14.32 3.63 4.28
N LEU A 102 -13.81 3.22 5.44
CA LEU A 102 -14.63 2.89 6.60
C LEU A 102 -15.41 4.11 7.13
N ALA A 103 -14.77 5.28 7.20
CA ALA A 103 -15.43 6.51 7.63
C ALA A 103 -16.57 6.92 6.67
N ARG A 104 -16.39 6.70 5.36
CA ARG A 104 -17.43 6.88 4.34
C ARG A 104 -18.60 5.93 4.49
N GLU A 105 -18.33 4.63 4.66
CA GLU A 105 -19.40 3.63 4.83
C GLU A 105 -20.24 3.84 6.10
N THR A 106 -19.63 4.30 7.18
CA THR A 106 -20.30 4.47 8.47
C THR A 106 -21.11 5.76 8.59
N GLY A 107 -21.12 6.60 7.54
CA GLY A 107 -21.83 7.89 7.54
C GLY A 107 -21.15 8.98 8.38
N ASN A 108 -19.96 8.72 8.93
CA ASN A 108 -19.13 9.72 9.60
C ASN A 108 -18.42 10.67 8.62
N ALA A 109 -18.45 10.34 7.32
CA ALA A 109 -17.77 11.07 6.27
C ALA A 109 -18.18 12.53 6.12
N THR A 110 -19.43 12.92 6.38
CA THR A 110 -19.82 14.32 6.18
C THR A 110 -19.14 15.26 7.18
N GLY A 111 -18.80 14.79 8.39
CA GLY A 111 -18.07 15.57 9.39
C GLY A 111 -16.56 15.38 9.33
N GLU A 112 -16.06 14.16 9.04
CA GLU A 112 -14.61 13.91 8.98
C GLU A 112 -13.96 14.28 7.65
N LEU A 113 -14.67 14.18 6.51
CA LEU A 113 -14.15 14.68 5.23
C LEU A 113 -14.16 16.21 5.23
N SER A 114 -15.22 16.84 5.78
CA SER A 114 -15.21 18.30 5.95
C SER A 114 -14.10 18.73 6.91
N ALA A 115 -13.92 18.07 8.06
CA ALA A 115 -12.83 18.38 8.98
C ALA A 115 -11.44 18.15 8.38
N LEU A 116 -11.28 17.14 7.51
CA LEU A 116 -10.03 16.94 6.78
C LEU A 116 -9.79 18.02 5.74
N ASP A 117 -10.80 18.37 4.95
CA ASP A 117 -10.68 19.40 3.93
C ASP A 117 -10.49 20.79 4.56
N GLU A 118 -11.14 21.07 5.69
CA GLU A 118 -10.91 22.24 6.55
C GLU A 118 -9.47 22.24 7.10
N ALA A 119 -8.98 21.11 7.63
CA ALA A 119 -7.61 21.00 8.12
C ALA A 119 -6.55 21.13 7.01
N VAL A 120 -6.86 20.69 5.79
CA VAL A 120 -6.01 20.86 4.60
C VAL A 120 -5.96 22.33 4.19
N ALA A 121 -7.12 22.99 4.09
CA ALA A 121 -7.18 24.41 3.79
C ALA A 121 -6.43 25.24 4.85
N TRP A 122 -6.66 24.94 6.12
CA TRP A 122 -5.99 25.58 7.26
C TRP A 122 -4.47 25.38 7.23
N LEU A 123 -4.00 24.14 7.02
CA LEU A 123 -2.56 23.85 7.01
C LEU A 123 -1.85 24.49 5.81
N ALA A 124 -2.51 24.55 4.66
CA ALA A 124 -2.01 25.24 3.48
C ALA A 124 -1.87 26.76 3.75
N GLU A 125 -2.91 27.39 4.33
CA GLU A 125 -2.89 28.81 4.68
C GLU A 125 -1.81 29.12 5.73
N TYR A 126 -1.72 28.30 6.78
CA TYR A 126 -0.73 28.48 7.85
C TYR A 126 0.71 28.43 7.31
N LEU A 127 1.02 27.44 6.48
CA LEU A 127 2.36 27.25 5.90
C LEU A 127 2.64 28.16 4.68
N ALA A 128 1.64 28.81 4.11
CA ALA A 128 1.85 29.81 3.05
C ALA A 128 2.65 31.03 3.55
N THR A 129 2.63 31.30 4.86
CA THR A 129 3.43 32.36 5.49
C THR A 129 4.91 32.02 5.65
N GLY A 130 5.31 30.78 5.34
CA GLY A 130 6.68 30.30 5.43
C GLY A 130 6.80 29.01 6.25
N PRO A 131 8.03 28.48 6.39
CA PRO A 131 8.27 27.27 7.16
C PRO A 131 8.07 27.51 8.66
N HIS A 132 7.38 26.58 9.33
CA HIS A 132 7.09 26.66 10.77
C HIS A 132 7.52 25.39 11.53
N PRO A 133 8.01 25.49 12.78
CA PRO A 133 8.31 24.30 13.58
C PRO A 133 7.08 23.42 13.79
N GLY A 134 7.19 22.11 13.55
CA GLY A 134 6.03 21.20 13.64
C GLY A 134 5.31 21.22 14.99
N LYS A 135 6.03 21.51 16.09
CA LYS A 135 5.44 21.68 17.43
C LYS A 135 4.56 22.94 17.52
N ALA A 136 4.94 24.01 16.84
CA ALA A 136 4.15 25.25 16.78
C ALA A 136 2.90 25.04 15.92
N VAL A 137 3.04 24.40 14.76
CA VAL A 137 1.91 24.05 13.86
C VAL A 137 0.87 23.21 14.61
N ARG A 138 1.29 22.16 15.32
CA ARG A 138 0.39 21.31 16.11
C ARG A 138 -0.35 22.07 17.21
N LYS A 139 0.34 22.98 17.90
CA LYS A 139 -0.27 23.80 18.95
C LYS A 139 -1.30 24.78 18.37
N ALA A 140 -1.00 25.39 17.23
CA ALA A 140 -1.92 26.29 16.53
C ALA A 140 -3.15 25.54 16.01
N ALA A 141 -2.94 24.36 15.41
CA ALA A 141 -4.03 23.50 14.93
C ALA A 141 -4.98 23.10 16.07
N GLU A 142 -4.43 22.72 17.23
CA GLU A 142 -5.24 22.38 18.40
C GLU A 142 -6.04 23.57 18.95
N ALA A 143 -5.46 24.78 18.90
CA ALA A 143 -6.17 26.01 19.30
C ALA A 143 -7.36 26.32 18.38
N ASP A 144 -7.25 25.98 17.09
CA ASP A 144 -8.30 26.15 16.09
C ASP A 144 -9.23 24.92 15.98
N GLY A 145 -9.14 24.00 16.94
CA GLY A 145 -10.05 22.84 17.04
C GLY A 145 -9.72 21.67 16.13
N ILE A 146 -8.56 21.68 15.46
CA ILE A 146 -8.11 20.61 14.57
C ILE A 146 -7.40 19.53 15.39
N ALA A 147 -7.94 18.31 15.37
CA ALA A 147 -7.33 17.17 16.03
C ALA A 147 -5.99 16.79 15.35
N ASN A 148 -4.98 16.42 16.16
CA ASN A 148 -3.65 16.02 15.68
C ASN A 148 -3.68 14.93 14.59
N ARG A 149 -4.60 13.96 14.68
CA ARG A 149 -4.76 12.90 13.68
C ARG A 149 -5.24 13.44 12.33
N THR A 150 -6.12 14.44 12.33
CA THR A 150 -6.60 15.12 11.11
C THR A 150 -5.50 15.99 10.50
N LEU A 151 -4.72 16.66 11.34
CA LEU A 151 -3.54 17.43 10.91
C LEU A 151 -2.48 16.54 10.25
N ASP A 152 -2.17 15.38 10.83
CA ASP A 152 -1.18 14.45 10.26
C ASP A 152 -1.64 13.89 8.89
N ARG A 153 -2.96 13.70 8.70
CA ARG A 153 -3.55 13.32 7.40
C ARG A 153 -3.49 14.48 6.39
N ALA A 154 -3.83 15.70 6.82
CA ALA A 154 -3.71 16.90 5.98
C ALA A 154 -2.27 17.12 5.51
N ARG A 155 -1.29 16.92 6.41
CA ARG A 155 0.14 16.95 6.11
C ARG A 155 0.53 15.97 5.01
N GLY A 156 0.00 14.74 5.06
CA GLY A 156 0.20 13.72 4.02
C GLY A 156 -0.41 14.13 2.68
N LYS A 157 -1.63 14.70 2.67
CA LYS A 157 -2.34 15.15 1.46
C LYS A 157 -1.62 16.32 0.78
N LEU A 158 -1.09 17.26 1.56
CA LEU A 158 -0.29 18.40 1.07
C LEU A 158 1.18 18.07 0.82
N GLN A 159 1.62 16.83 1.08
CA GLN A 159 3.00 16.39 0.94
C GLN A 159 4.02 17.31 1.66
N VAL A 160 3.63 17.84 2.83
CA VAL A 160 4.46 18.77 3.61
C VAL A 160 5.77 18.10 4.00
N LYS A 161 6.88 18.72 3.58
CA LYS A 161 8.23 18.28 3.88
C LYS A 161 8.63 18.74 5.29
N ALA A 162 9.31 17.87 6.01
CA ALA A 162 9.97 18.22 7.26
C ALA A 162 11.46 18.29 6.99
N GLU A 163 12.06 19.46 7.13
CA GLU A 163 13.47 19.71 6.80
C GLU A 163 14.10 20.60 7.88
N PRO A 164 15.42 20.50 8.12
CA PRO A 164 16.11 21.39 9.04
C PRO A 164 16.18 22.82 8.48
N ASP A 165 15.87 23.82 9.31
CA ASP A 165 15.98 25.24 8.94
C ASP A 165 17.44 25.71 8.97
N GLY A 166 18.21 25.36 7.94
CA GLY A 166 19.64 25.63 7.84
C GLY A 166 20.53 24.64 8.60
N PHE A 167 21.84 24.83 8.51
CA PHE A 167 22.82 23.91 9.11
C PHE A 167 22.77 23.95 10.64
N GLY A 168 22.20 22.90 11.25
CA GLY A 168 22.02 22.79 12.70
C GLY A 168 20.74 23.45 13.24
N GLY A 169 19.83 23.89 12.37
CA GLY A 169 18.57 24.52 12.76
C GLY A 169 17.46 23.54 13.18
N PRO A 170 16.36 24.04 13.76
CA PRO A 170 15.21 23.21 14.13
C PRO A 170 14.51 22.63 12.90
N TRP A 171 13.87 21.47 13.07
CA TRP A 171 13.04 20.85 12.02
C TRP A 171 11.75 21.65 11.81
N VAL A 172 11.56 22.14 10.60
CA VAL A 172 10.42 22.93 10.17
C VAL A 172 9.60 22.19 9.13
N TRP A 173 8.31 22.51 9.06
CA TRP A 173 7.38 22.02 8.07
C TRP A 173 7.25 23.06 6.95
N ARG A 174 7.33 22.62 5.69
CA ARG A 174 7.19 23.49 4.52
C ARG A 174 6.33 22.80 3.44
N LEU A 175 5.56 23.60 2.71
CA LEU A 175 4.89 23.14 1.50
C LEU A 175 5.93 22.82 0.40
N PRO A 176 5.66 21.86 -0.51
CA PRO A 176 6.48 21.66 -1.70
C PRO A 176 6.50 22.94 -2.56
N ASP A 177 7.66 23.30 -3.12
CA ASP A 177 7.75 24.39 -4.08
C ASP A 177 7.02 23.97 -5.38
N ASP A 178 5.95 24.70 -5.73
CA ASP A 178 5.19 24.48 -6.96
C ASP A 178 5.96 25.06 -8.15
N HIS A 179 6.73 24.23 -8.86
CA HIS A 179 7.41 24.64 -10.08
C HIS A 179 6.44 24.59 -11.27
N SER A 180 5.58 25.59 -11.39
CA SER A 180 4.93 25.95 -12.65
C SER A 180 5.20 27.43 -12.98
N THR A 181 6.36 27.71 -13.56
CA THR A 181 6.56 28.93 -14.37
C THR A 181 7.53 28.61 -15.49
N GLU A 182 6.96 28.37 -16.66
CA GLU A 182 7.63 28.39 -17.95
C GLU A 182 7.69 29.86 -18.41
N CYS A 183 8.89 30.41 -18.59
CA CYS A 183 9.19 31.53 -19.50
C CYS A 183 10.71 31.66 -19.71
N ALA A 184 11.07 32.08 -20.93
CA ALA A 184 12.29 31.72 -21.63
C ALA A 184 13.50 32.68 -21.46
N ASN A 185 14.69 32.06 -21.62
CA ASN A 185 15.97 32.55 -22.16
C ASN A 185 16.72 33.71 -21.48
N VAL A 186 17.99 33.48 -21.11
CA VAL A 186 19.22 33.80 -21.88
C VAL A 186 20.44 33.16 -21.19
N ALA A 187 21.22 32.36 -21.92
CA ALA A 187 22.61 31.95 -21.58
C ALA A 187 23.60 32.98 -22.21
N PRO A 188 24.90 33.10 -21.83
CA PRO A 188 25.86 32.06 -21.43
C PRO A 188 26.67 32.44 -20.15
N GLU A 189 27.52 31.61 -19.53
CA GLU A 189 28.85 31.20 -20.00
C GLU A 189 29.49 30.20 -19.01
N SER A 190 30.44 29.46 -19.55
CA SER A 190 31.25 28.32 -19.08
C SER A 190 31.70 28.23 -17.62
N THR A 191 31.82 27.00 -17.11
CA THR A 191 33.13 26.33 -16.90
C THR A 191 32.96 24.80 -16.78
N GLU A 192 33.80 24.08 -17.52
CA GLU A 192 34.12 22.65 -17.35
C GLU A 192 34.48 22.30 -15.90
N TYR A 193 34.11 21.08 -15.45
CA TYR A 193 35.08 20.00 -15.15
C TYR A 193 34.32 18.68 -14.95
N ALA A 194 34.72 17.67 -15.71
CA ALA A 194 34.26 16.29 -15.62
C ALA A 194 34.86 15.56 -14.40
N LYS A 195 34.12 14.58 -13.86
CA LYS A 195 34.52 13.16 -13.86
C LYS A 195 33.38 12.24 -13.43
N GLU A 196 33.24 11.20 -14.23
CA GLU A 196 32.36 10.04 -14.11
C GLU A 196 32.74 9.18 -12.88
N ASP A 197 31.75 8.53 -12.29
CA ASP A 197 31.86 7.12 -11.93
C ASP A 197 30.47 6.48 -11.99
N ALA A 198 30.33 5.60 -12.98
CA ALA A 198 29.13 4.84 -13.27
C ALA A 198 29.08 3.58 -12.38
N LEU A 199 27.98 3.37 -11.67
CA LEU A 199 27.52 2.02 -11.35
C LEU A 199 26.03 1.89 -11.68
N ALA A 200 25.79 1.28 -12.83
CA ALA A 200 24.49 0.80 -13.25
C ALA A 200 24.06 -0.37 -12.36
N HIS A 201 22.88 -0.28 -11.76
CA HIS A 201 22.09 -1.45 -11.41
C HIS A 201 20.73 -1.35 -12.08
N THR A 202 20.65 -2.13 -13.15
CA THR A 202 19.53 -2.37 -14.02
C THR A 202 18.31 -2.81 -13.21
N GLY A 203 17.20 -2.11 -13.47
CA GLY A 203 15.89 -2.63 -13.18
C GLY A 203 15.56 -3.71 -14.20
N ASP A 204 15.58 -4.96 -13.78
CA ASP A 204 15.00 -6.05 -14.55
C ASP A 204 13.56 -6.27 -14.09
N THR A 205 12.67 -5.61 -14.81
CA THR A 205 11.28 -6.03 -14.98
C THR A 205 11.30 -7.37 -15.70
N VAL A 206 11.01 -8.47 -15.00
CA VAL A 206 10.87 -9.77 -15.67
C VAL A 206 9.46 -9.87 -16.23
N ALA A 207 9.34 -9.45 -17.48
CA ALA A 207 8.26 -9.84 -18.37
C ALA A 207 8.23 -11.36 -18.56
N HIS A 208 7.02 -11.87 -18.79
CA HIS A 208 6.75 -13.24 -19.20
C HIS A 208 7.71 -13.73 -20.29
N SER A 209 8.38 -14.86 -20.03
CA SER A 209 8.95 -15.68 -21.10
C SER A 209 8.48 -17.12 -20.91
N ASP A 210 7.86 -17.61 -21.99
CA ASP A 210 7.62 -19.02 -22.25
C ASP A 210 8.93 -19.81 -22.23
N GLY A 211 8.91 -21.02 -21.66
CA GLY A 211 9.91 -22.05 -21.96
C GLY A 211 11.02 -22.30 -20.92
N SER A 212 10.76 -23.28 -20.04
CA SER A 212 11.73 -24.28 -19.56
C SER A 212 13.12 -23.84 -19.04
N ALA A 213 13.18 -23.02 -18.00
CA ALA A 213 14.33 -23.08 -17.09
C ALA A 213 13.99 -24.01 -15.90
N LEU A 214 14.64 -25.17 -15.83
CA LEU A 214 14.52 -26.12 -14.73
C LEU A 214 15.18 -25.52 -13.47
N HIS A 215 14.42 -24.77 -12.68
CA HIS A 215 14.89 -24.27 -11.38
C HIS A 215 15.07 -25.43 -10.39
N ALA A 216 16.26 -25.56 -9.82
CA ALA A 216 16.50 -26.48 -8.70
C ALA A 216 15.68 -26.05 -7.48
N CYS A 217 15.21 -27.03 -6.70
CA CYS A 217 14.45 -26.79 -5.48
C CYS A 217 15.27 -25.98 -4.47
N SER A 218 14.83 -24.76 -4.14
CA SER A 218 15.47 -23.83 -3.20
C SER A 218 15.72 -24.37 -1.79
N HIS A 219 15.07 -25.48 -1.41
CA HIS A 219 15.21 -26.10 -0.09
C HIS A 219 16.21 -27.26 -0.01
N CYS A 220 16.34 -28.07 -1.06
CA CYS A 220 17.19 -29.28 -1.03
C CYS A 220 18.14 -29.40 -2.21
N GLY A 221 18.14 -28.43 -3.14
CA GLY A 221 18.98 -28.41 -4.33
C GLY A 221 18.60 -29.44 -5.40
N SER A 222 17.57 -30.26 -5.18
CA SER A 222 17.12 -31.26 -6.15
C SER A 222 16.58 -30.61 -7.42
N THR A 223 16.97 -31.11 -8.58
CA THR A 223 16.40 -30.76 -9.89
C THR A 223 15.28 -31.72 -10.31
N ASP A 224 15.02 -32.76 -9.52
CA ASP A 224 13.90 -33.67 -9.72
C ASP A 224 12.58 -33.05 -9.24
N LEU A 225 11.70 -32.77 -10.20
CA LEU A 225 10.41 -32.08 -10.02
C LEU A 225 9.27 -32.94 -10.54
N ARG A 226 8.13 -32.92 -9.85
CA ARG A 226 6.88 -33.54 -10.27
C ARG A 226 5.81 -32.48 -10.55
N GLU A 227 5.06 -32.68 -11.61
CA GLU A 227 3.86 -31.89 -11.91
C GLU A 227 2.66 -32.45 -11.16
N VAL A 228 1.95 -31.57 -10.45
CA VAL A 228 0.76 -31.91 -9.68
C VAL A 228 -0.43 -31.15 -10.28
N PRO A 229 -1.40 -31.84 -10.88
CA PRO A 229 -2.62 -31.19 -11.34
C PRO A 229 -3.41 -30.70 -10.13
N ILE A 230 -3.85 -29.45 -10.20
CA ILE A 230 -4.67 -28.80 -9.18
C ILE A 230 -5.89 -28.14 -9.87
N HIS A 231 -6.90 -27.75 -9.09
CA HIS A 231 -8.14 -27.15 -9.60
C HIS A 231 -8.79 -28.00 -10.72
N ASP A 232 -8.98 -29.29 -10.45
CA ASP A 232 -9.57 -30.27 -11.38
C ASP A 232 -8.84 -30.32 -12.74
N GLY A 233 -7.52 -30.10 -12.74
CA GLY A 233 -6.67 -30.14 -13.93
C GLY A 233 -6.58 -28.83 -14.71
N ARG A 234 -7.22 -27.75 -14.24
CA ARG A 234 -7.16 -26.42 -14.90
C ARG A 234 -5.84 -25.69 -14.67
N SER A 235 -5.06 -26.10 -13.68
CA SER A 235 -3.70 -25.60 -13.51
C SER A 235 -2.76 -26.67 -12.99
N ILE A 236 -1.47 -26.43 -13.19
CA ILE A 236 -0.40 -27.36 -12.83
C ILE A 236 0.55 -26.64 -11.87
N ARG A 237 0.82 -27.29 -10.74
CA ARG A 237 1.84 -26.87 -9.77
C ARG A 237 3.05 -27.78 -9.89
N ARG A 238 4.27 -27.23 -9.83
CA ARG A 238 5.51 -28.01 -9.79
C ARG A 238 6.03 -28.13 -8.36
N ASP A 239 6.14 -29.36 -7.87
CA ASP A 239 6.67 -29.70 -6.55
C ASP A 239 8.00 -30.46 -6.70
N CYS A 240 8.92 -30.30 -5.75
CA CYS A 240 10.14 -31.11 -5.67
C CYS A 240 9.79 -32.57 -5.35
N SER A 241 10.28 -33.52 -6.15
CA SER A 241 10.04 -34.97 -5.91
C SER A 241 10.64 -35.46 -4.59
N ARG A 242 11.69 -34.79 -4.10
CA ARG A 242 12.42 -35.19 -2.88
C ARG A 242 11.82 -34.64 -1.59
N CYS A 243 11.40 -33.38 -1.57
CA CYS A 243 10.92 -32.73 -0.34
C CYS A 243 9.50 -32.16 -0.44
N SER A 244 8.80 -32.39 -1.57
CA SER A 244 7.44 -31.91 -1.85
C SER A 244 7.25 -30.39 -1.77
N LYS A 245 8.33 -29.61 -1.69
CA LYS A 245 8.27 -28.15 -1.70
C LYS A 245 7.89 -27.66 -3.09
N MET A 246 6.91 -26.77 -3.16
CA MET A 246 6.54 -26.06 -4.38
C MET A 246 7.71 -25.22 -4.88
N VAL A 247 8.04 -25.35 -6.15
CA VAL A 247 9.21 -24.68 -6.76
C VAL A 247 8.81 -23.41 -7.49
N ASP A 248 7.68 -23.41 -8.20
CA ASP A 248 7.18 -22.27 -8.98
C ASP A 248 5.67 -22.05 -8.76
N PHE A 249 5.20 -20.84 -9.03
CA PHE A 249 3.76 -20.51 -9.02
C PHE A 249 2.98 -21.38 -10.02
N PRO A 250 1.72 -21.76 -9.71
CA PRO A 250 0.96 -22.63 -10.59
C PRO A 250 0.62 -21.90 -11.88
N VAL A 251 0.81 -22.59 -13.01
CA VAL A 251 0.48 -22.03 -14.33
C VAL A 251 -0.93 -22.49 -14.70
N TRP A 252 -1.80 -21.52 -14.96
CA TRP A 252 -3.13 -21.77 -15.52
C TRP A 252 -2.98 -22.07 -17.00
N ARG A 253 -3.50 -23.22 -17.45
CA ARG A 253 -3.65 -23.49 -18.87
C ARG A 253 -5.06 -23.09 -19.26
N PRO A 254 -5.27 -22.10 -20.14
CA PRO A 254 -6.59 -21.83 -20.66
C PRO A 254 -7.11 -23.10 -21.36
N ALA A 255 -8.38 -23.43 -21.09
CA ALA A 255 -9.09 -24.52 -21.75
C ALA A 255 -9.49 -24.12 -23.17
#